data_AF-A0AB35Y9B7-F1
#
_entry.id   AF-A0AB35Y9B7-F1
#
_cell.length_a   1.000
_cell.length_b   1.000
_cell.length_c   1.000
_cell.angle_alpha   90.00
_cell.angle_beta   90.00
_cell.angle_gamma   90.00
#
_symmetry.space_group_name_H-M   'P 1'
#
loop_
_entity.id
_entity.type
_entity.pdbx_description
1 polymer ?
#
loop_
_entity_poly.entity_id
_entity_poly.type
_entity_poly.pdbx_seq_one_letter_code
_entity_poly.pdbx_strand_id
1 'polypeptide(L)'
;MLAKHSNGEIQRTIQNCITILQNDHVLADAIRLNLLSERIDIVKPVGWPRSGKTLNDTDMKYILRRMEKYGVSSEKKIESAIRIVANENRYHPIRDYLNGLQWDGNERISHVLHHFLGAAEDEYTCEAMKIFLLGAIKRVFQPGCKFETMLCLVGGQGAGKSSFFRLLAVKDEWFSDDLRRLDDDNVFRKLQGHWIIEMSEMIATANAKSIEEIKSFLSKQKETYKVPYETHPADRLRQCVFAGTTNRQDFLPRDRTGNRRFIPVPVDAELAEVHILDNEAESRAYIDQLWAEAMTIYNSGNYKLAFSPAMQETLQAHQQDFMQEDAQAGMIYAFLEDYTGDRVCSKQLYAEALGNTNIPAEWETRSICEIMNTGISRGDIQGWQAHKTAKRYPKYGVQKGWERVTSPETGAEDFSEMTDAEAQQLGFPF
;
A
#
# COMPACT_ATOMS: atom_id res chain seq x y z
N MET A 1 27.69 36.14 24.85
CA MET A 1 27.96 36.40 26.28
C MET A 1 26.75 35.93 27.09
N LEU A 2 26.95 35.24 28.22
CA LEU A 2 25.87 34.81 29.10
C LEU A 2 25.35 35.98 29.94
N ALA A 3 24.02 36.11 30.07
CA ALA A 3 23.42 37.12 30.93
C ALA A 3 23.73 36.82 32.41
N LYS A 4 24.06 37.85 33.19
CA LYS A 4 24.43 37.75 34.61
C LYS A 4 23.49 38.56 35.49
N HIS A 5 23.29 38.13 36.73
CA HIS A 5 22.67 38.90 37.78
C HIS A 5 23.61 40.05 38.20
N SER A 6 23.09 41.04 38.93
CA SER A 6 23.87 42.15 39.48
C SER A 6 24.99 41.69 40.41
N ASN A 7 24.85 40.52 41.03
CA ASN A 7 25.88 39.88 41.86
C ASN A 7 26.96 39.11 41.06
N GLY A 8 26.91 39.14 39.72
CA GLY A 8 27.87 38.47 38.84
C GLY A 8 27.56 37.00 38.53
N GLU A 9 26.58 36.39 39.19
CA GLU A 9 26.15 35.01 38.92
C GLU A 9 25.45 34.89 37.56
N ILE A 10 25.61 33.76 36.89
CA ILE A 10 24.93 33.50 35.61
C ILE A 10 23.43 33.39 35.86
N GLN A 11 22.64 34.14 35.09
CA GLN A 11 21.18 34.04 35.19
C GLN A 11 20.72 32.67 34.71
N ARG A 12 19.80 32.06 35.45
CA ARG A 12 19.23 30.75 35.09
C ARG A 12 18.10 30.94 34.08
N THR A 13 18.34 31.53 32.92
CA THR A 13 17.33 31.75 31.87
C THR A 13 17.40 30.65 30.80
N ILE A 14 16.31 30.45 30.07
CA ILE A 14 16.29 29.53 28.91
C ILE A 14 17.31 29.99 27.86
N GLN A 15 17.40 31.30 27.61
CA GLN A 15 18.36 31.86 26.64
C GLN A 15 19.82 31.55 27.00
N ASN A 16 20.19 31.63 28.29
CA ASN A 16 21.53 31.23 28.72
C ASN A 16 21.76 29.72 28.53
N CYS A 17 20.74 28.89 28.80
CA CYS A 17 20.84 27.46 28.54
C CYS A 17 21.06 27.17 27.05
N ILE A 18 20.29 27.80 26.15
CA ILE A 18 20.46 27.70 24.70
C ILE A 18 21.88 28.12 24.29
N THR A 19 22.33 29.26 24.80
CA THR A 19 23.67 29.78 24.50
C THR A 19 24.76 28.79 24.91
N ILE A 20 24.65 28.15 26.07
CA ILE A 20 25.60 27.12 26.51
C ILE A 20 25.53 25.90 25.57
N LEU A 21 24.34 25.37 25.29
CA LEU A 21 24.15 24.20 24.42
C LEU A 21 24.72 24.41 23.01
N GLN A 22 24.60 25.63 22.46
CA GLN A 22 25.10 25.98 21.13
C GLN A 22 26.61 26.27 21.06
N ASN A 23 27.26 26.60 22.19
CA ASN A 23 28.66 27.04 22.20
C ASN A 23 29.60 26.11 22.98
N ASP A 24 29.06 25.19 23.77
CA ASP A 24 29.85 24.20 24.47
C ASP A 24 30.48 23.21 23.47
N HIS A 25 31.79 23.02 23.53
CA HIS A 25 32.55 22.22 22.58
C HIS A 25 32.11 20.75 22.45
N VAL A 26 31.38 20.20 23.44
CA VAL A 26 30.82 18.84 23.37
C VAL A 26 29.38 18.84 22.87
N LEU A 27 28.58 19.84 23.24
CA LEU A 27 27.13 19.87 22.96
C LEU A 27 26.76 20.61 21.67
N ALA A 28 27.62 21.51 21.19
CA ALA A 28 27.38 22.30 19.98
C ALA A 28 27.10 21.41 18.76
N ASP A 29 25.96 21.65 18.12
CA ASP A 29 25.33 20.88 17.04
C ASP A 29 25.21 19.36 17.29
N ALA A 30 25.36 18.91 18.53
CA ALA A 30 25.19 17.50 18.88
C ALA A 30 23.70 17.16 18.96
N ILE A 31 22.87 18.07 19.48
CA ILE A 31 21.45 17.84 19.77
C ILE A 31 20.59 18.31 18.60
N ARG A 32 19.84 17.38 17.99
CA ARG A 32 19.04 17.64 16.77
C ARG A 32 17.69 16.94 16.83
N LEU A 33 16.66 17.55 16.27
CA LEU A 33 15.35 16.92 16.09
C LEU A 33 15.34 16.08 14.81
N ASN A 34 15.07 14.78 14.94
CA ASN A 34 14.89 13.88 13.82
C ASN A 34 13.45 13.96 13.33
N LEU A 35 13.24 14.44 12.11
CA LEU A 35 11.90 14.66 11.54
C LEU A 35 11.18 13.37 11.12
N LEU A 36 11.89 12.25 10.99
CA LEU A 36 11.29 10.95 10.67
C LEU A 36 10.72 10.28 11.93
N SER A 37 11.49 10.30 13.02
CA SER A 37 11.09 9.68 14.29
C SER A 37 10.41 10.65 15.25
N GLU A 38 10.48 11.97 15.00
CA GLU A 38 10.08 13.05 15.91
C GLU A 38 10.77 13.00 17.28
N ARG A 39 11.92 12.33 17.37
CA ARG A 39 12.73 12.23 18.59
C ARG A 39 13.94 13.16 18.52
N ILE A 40 14.43 13.54 19.69
CA ILE A 40 15.67 14.28 19.81
C ILE A 40 16.82 13.27 19.79
N ASP A 41 17.74 13.45 18.86
CA ASP A 41 18.94 12.65 18.74
C ASP A 41 20.16 13.47 19.18
N ILE A 42 21.18 12.76 19.67
CA ILE A 42 22.53 13.26 19.82
C ILE A 42 23.37 12.63 18.71
N VAL A 43 23.80 13.44 17.74
CA VAL A 43 24.40 13.00 16.47
C VAL A 43 25.93 13.13 16.44
N LYS A 44 26.55 13.57 17.55
CA LYS A 44 28.00 13.67 17.71
C LYS A 44 28.47 12.88 18.93
N PRO A 45 29.74 12.45 18.98
CA PRO A 45 30.33 11.88 20.19
C PRO A 45 30.33 12.92 21.33
N VAL A 46 29.75 12.56 22.48
CA VAL A 46 29.58 13.47 23.63
C VAL A 46 30.44 13.12 24.84
N GLY A 47 31.31 12.10 24.72
CA GLY A 47 32.29 11.74 25.75
C GLY A 47 31.76 10.90 26.91
N TRP A 48 30.51 10.41 26.83
CA TRP A 48 29.99 9.36 27.69
C TRP A 48 29.45 8.19 26.85
N PRO A 49 29.41 6.95 27.39
CA PRO A 49 28.87 5.80 26.69
C PRO A 49 27.38 5.95 26.39
N ARG A 50 26.95 5.52 25.19
CA ARG A 50 25.56 5.59 24.73
C ARG A 50 25.16 4.32 24.01
N SER A 51 23.88 3.94 24.13
CA SER A 51 23.30 2.76 23.49
C SER A 51 22.66 3.04 22.12
N GLY A 52 22.48 4.31 21.75
CA GLY A 52 21.84 4.70 20.49
C GLY A 52 21.90 6.21 20.25
N LYS A 53 21.34 6.66 19.12
CA LYS A 53 21.32 8.09 18.74
C LYS A 53 20.31 8.89 19.56
N THR A 54 19.14 8.31 19.82
CA THR A 54 18.07 8.98 20.55
C THR A 54 18.48 9.35 21.97
N LEU A 55 18.25 10.60 22.33
CA LEU A 55 18.46 11.14 23.67
C LEU A 55 17.58 10.39 24.66
N ASN A 56 18.20 9.89 25.73
CA ASN A 56 17.51 9.16 26.81
C ASN A 56 17.74 9.82 28.19
N ASP A 57 17.14 9.25 29.23
CA ASP A 57 17.24 9.77 30.61
C ASP A 57 18.68 9.83 31.14
N THR A 58 19.53 8.88 30.73
CA THR A 58 20.94 8.86 31.12
C THR A 58 21.69 10.03 30.47
N ASP A 59 21.46 10.26 29.18
CA ASP A 59 22.00 11.43 28.46
C ASP A 59 21.58 12.74 29.14
N MET A 60 20.32 12.83 29.58
CA MET A 60 19.82 13.99 30.33
C MET A 60 20.62 14.22 31.61
N LYS A 61 20.92 13.19 32.41
CA LYS A 61 21.74 13.35 33.62
C LYS A 61 23.17 13.81 33.32
N TYR A 62 23.77 13.34 32.22
CA TYR A 62 25.09 13.83 31.79
C TYR A 62 25.05 15.30 31.32
N ILE A 63 24.02 15.68 30.56
CA ILE A 63 23.83 17.07 30.14
C ILE A 63 23.63 17.97 31.36
N LEU A 64 22.79 17.59 32.33
CA LEU A 64 22.60 18.34 33.58
C LEU A 64 23.92 18.56 34.32
N ARG A 65 24.69 17.49 34.56
CA ARG A 65 26.02 17.56 35.19
C ARG A 65 26.97 18.50 34.43
N ARG A 66 26.87 18.55 33.10
CA ARG A 66 27.68 19.44 32.28
C ARG A 66 27.23 20.91 32.40
N MET A 67 25.93 21.15 32.45
CA MET A 67 25.34 22.48 32.64
C MET A 67 25.68 23.08 34.02
N GLU A 68 25.88 22.24 35.04
CA GLU A 68 26.34 22.69 36.38
C GLU A 68 27.69 23.40 36.34
N LYS A 69 28.59 23.05 35.40
CA LYS A 69 29.87 23.75 35.21
C LYS A 69 29.70 25.23 34.85
N TYR A 70 28.53 25.59 34.34
CA TYR A 70 28.14 26.95 33.98
C TYR A 70 27.19 27.58 35.01
N GLY A 71 27.02 26.98 36.19
CA GLY A 71 26.15 27.49 37.26
C GLY A 71 24.65 27.32 37.00
N VAL A 72 24.27 26.48 36.04
CA VAL A 72 22.86 26.23 35.66
C VAL A 72 22.43 24.82 36.10
N SER A 73 21.48 24.76 37.03
CA SER A 73 20.98 23.49 37.61
C SER A 73 19.47 23.25 37.42
N SER A 74 18.77 24.12 36.69
CA SER A 74 17.32 24.01 36.51
C SER A 74 16.96 23.03 35.40
N GLU A 75 16.62 21.78 35.77
CA GLU A 75 16.27 20.70 34.85
C GLU A 75 15.17 21.12 33.85
N LYS A 76 14.06 21.68 34.32
CA LYS A 76 12.97 22.18 33.46
C LYS A 76 13.42 23.19 32.40
N LYS A 77 14.35 24.10 32.73
CA LYS A 77 14.84 25.12 31.78
C LYS A 77 15.81 24.52 30.77
N ILE A 78 16.61 23.55 31.22
CA ILE A 78 17.53 22.80 30.35
C ILE A 78 16.73 21.95 29.36
N GLU A 79 15.69 21.25 29.80
CA GLU A 79 14.79 20.50 28.91
C GLU A 79 14.14 21.40 27.84
N SER A 80 13.61 22.56 28.25
CA SER A 80 13.06 23.54 27.30
C SER A 80 14.11 24.03 26.29
N ALA A 81 15.33 24.32 26.75
CA ALA A 81 16.42 24.74 25.88
C ALA A 81 16.86 23.63 24.91
N ILE A 82 16.94 22.37 25.37
CA ILE A 82 17.24 21.20 24.53
C ILE A 82 16.20 21.07 23.42
N ARG A 83 14.90 21.19 23.74
CA ARG A 83 13.83 21.13 22.74
C ARG A 83 13.94 22.24 21.69
N ILE A 84 14.26 23.46 22.12
CA ILE A 84 14.44 24.60 21.20
C ILE A 84 15.65 24.36 20.27
N VAL A 85 16.81 24.05 20.84
CA VAL A 85 18.05 23.78 20.08
C VAL A 85 17.87 22.60 19.12
N ALA A 86 17.22 21.51 19.57
CA ALA A 86 16.93 20.37 18.72
C ALA A 86 16.06 20.76 17.51
N ASN A 87 14.99 21.53 17.76
CA ASN A 87 14.06 21.97 16.71
C ASN A 87 14.71 22.93 15.71
N GLU A 88 15.59 23.83 16.16
CA GLU A 88 16.39 24.70 15.30
C GLU A 88 17.35 23.89 14.42
N ASN A 89 17.93 22.82 14.96
CA ASN A 89 18.88 21.95 14.26
C ASN A 89 18.24 20.69 13.65
N ARG A 90 16.97 20.76 13.25
CA ARG A 90 16.22 19.63 12.70
C ARG A 90 16.87 19.02 11.46
N TYR A 91 16.65 17.73 11.25
CA TYR A 91 17.17 16.99 10.11
C TYR A 91 16.24 15.85 9.73
N HIS A 92 16.34 15.35 8.52
CA HIS A 92 15.57 14.19 8.08
C HIS A 92 16.53 13.14 7.52
N PRO A 93 16.78 12.03 8.23
CA PRO A 93 17.86 11.10 7.91
C PRO A 93 17.77 10.51 6.50
N ILE A 94 16.55 10.22 6.01
CA ILE A 94 16.34 9.70 4.66
C ILE A 94 16.54 10.78 3.59
N ARG A 95 16.13 12.04 3.85
CA ARG A 95 16.34 13.12 2.86
C ARG A 95 17.82 13.43 2.74
N ASP A 96 18.53 13.46 3.87
CA ASP A 96 19.98 13.67 3.91
C ASP A 96 20.71 12.54 3.15
N TYR A 97 20.28 11.29 3.32
CA TYR A 97 20.77 10.15 2.55
C TYR A 97 20.47 10.28 1.05
N LEU A 98 19.20 10.45 0.66
CA LEU A 98 18.79 10.53 -0.74
C LEU A 98 19.43 11.69 -1.50
N ASN A 99 19.56 12.86 -0.87
CA ASN A 99 20.22 14.02 -1.47
C ASN A 99 21.75 13.86 -1.58
N GLY A 100 22.34 12.91 -0.84
CA GLY A 100 23.77 12.60 -0.91
C GLY A 100 24.14 11.61 -2.02
N LEU A 101 23.15 10.95 -2.64
CA LEU A 101 23.39 9.97 -3.69
C LEU A 101 23.73 10.63 -5.03
N GLN A 102 24.59 9.95 -5.80
CA GLN A 102 24.91 10.32 -7.18
C GLN A 102 24.71 9.09 -8.07
N TRP A 103 23.89 9.26 -9.10
CA TRP A 103 23.59 8.19 -10.04
C TRP A 103 24.75 7.99 -11.00
N ASP A 104 25.12 6.74 -11.21
CA ASP A 104 26.19 6.32 -12.11
C ASP A 104 25.77 6.24 -13.59
N GLY A 105 24.49 6.46 -13.89
CA GLY A 105 23.93 6.42 -15.25
C GLY A 105 23.47 5.04 -15.71
N ASN A 106 23.61 4.00 -14.88
CA ASN A 106 23.13 2.65 -15.21
C ASN A 106 21.70 2.44 -14.70
N GLU A 107 20.82 2.01 -15.59
CA GLU A 107 19.41 1.70 -15.26
C GLU A 107 19.33 0.40 -14.45
N ARG A 108 18.63 0.46 -13.32
CA ARG A 108 18.44 -0.64 -12.36
C ARG A 108 16.99 -0.86 -12.00
N ILE A 109 16.13 0.16 -12.09
CA ILE A 109 14.71 0.05 -11.74
C ILE A 109 14.01 -1.04 -12.57
N SER A 110 14.34 -1.16 -13.85
CA SER A 110 13.79 -2.19 -14.77
C SER A 110 14.18 -3.61 -14.39
N HIS A 111 15.34 -3.81 -13.75
CA HIS A 111 15.94 -5.13 -13.55
C HIS A 111 15.93 -5.58 -12.08
N VAL A 112 15.78 -4.67 -11.12
CA VAL A 112 16.00 -4.98 -9.69
C VAL A 112 15.13 -6.13 -9.16
N LEU A 113 13.87 -6.23 -9.60
CA LEU A 113 12.98 -7.30 -9.16
C LEU A 113 13.34 -8.64 -9.82
N HIS A 114 13.85 -8.64 -11.05
CA HIS A 114 14.40 -9.84 -11.68
C HIS A 114 15.70 -10.28 -11.00
N HIS A 115 16.64 -9.35 -10.86
CA HIS A 115 17.97 -9.58 -10.30
C HIS A 115 17.93 -10.28 -8.93
N PHE A 116 17.08 -9.80 -8.01
CA PHE A 116 17.03 -10.31 -6.64
C PHE A 116 15.91 -11.32 -6.37
N LEU A 117 14.84 -11.34 -7.18
CA LEU A 117 13.62 -12.09 -6.89
C LEU A 117 13.08 -12.88 -8.08
N GLY A 118 13.70 -12.79 -9.26
CA GLY A 118 13.29 -13.51 -10.46
C GLY A 118 11.91 -13.12 -10.99
N ALA A 119 11.49 -11.86 -10.77
CA ALA A 119 10.29 -11.32 -11.41
C ALA A 119 10.45 -11.23 -12.94
N ALA A 120 9.35 -11.10 -13.67
CA ALA A 120 9.37 -10.89 -15.12
C ALA A 120 10.01 -9.55 -15.50
N GLU A 121 10.83 -9.54 -16.55
CA GLU A 121 11.40 -8.32 -17.12
C GLU A 121 10.44 -7.70 -18.15
N ASP A 122 9.37 -7.08 -17.64
CA ASP A 122 8.35 -6.42 -18.45
C ASP A 122 8.08 -4.97 -18.02
N GLU A 123 7.37 -4.23 -18.87
CA GLU A 123 7.00 -2.83 -18.60
C GLU A 123 6.18 -2.69 -17.32
N TYR A 124 5.33 -3.68 -17.02
CA TYR A 124 4.49 -3.69 -15.83
C TYR A 124 5.33 -3.73 -14.54
N THR A 125 6.30 -4.63 -14.47
CA THR A 125 7.17 -4.85 -13.32
C THR A 125 8.10 -3.65 -13.10
N CYS A 126 8.64 -3.09 -14.18
CA CYS A 126 9.41 -1.84 -14.13
C CYS A 126 8.57 -0.68 -13.57
N GLU A 127 7.38 -0.43 -14.12
CA GLU A 127 6.51 0.66 -13.66
C GLU A 127 5.98 0.43 -12.24
N ALA A 128 5.71 -0.82 -11.85
CA ALA A 128 5.34 -1.19 -10.48
C ALA A 128 6.43 -0.77 -9.48
N MET A 129 7.68 -1.12 -9.75
CA MET A 129 8.81 -0.76 -8.89
C MET A 129 9.04 0.76 -8.87
N LYS A 130 8.98 1.41 -10.03
CA LYS A 130 9.13 2.85 -10.18
C LYS A 130 8.09 3.64 -9.41
N ILE A 131 6.81 3.27 -9.49
CA ILE A 131 5.72 3.90 -8.73
C ILE A 131 5.97 3.77 -7.23
N PHE A 132 6.43 2.60 -6.77
CA PHE A 132 6.74 2.36 -5.36
C PHE A 132 7.90 3.24 -4.87
N LEU A 133 9.04 3.26 -5.58
CA LEU A 133 10.21 4.07 -5.24
C LEU A 133 9.88 5.57 -5.22
N LEU A 134 9.23 6.07 -6.27
CA LEU A 134 8.85 7.48 -6.37
C LEU A 134 7.81 7.87 -5.32
N GLY A 135 6.91 6.96 -4.97
CA GLY A 135 5.96 7.12 -3.86
C GLY A 135 6.68 7.25 -2.52
N ALA A 136 7.69 6.41 -2.27
CA ALA A 136 8.51 6.43 -1.07
C ALA A 136 9.30 7.74 -0.95
N ILE A 137 9.91 8.21 -2.04
CA ILE A 137 10.58 9.53 -2.10
C ILE A 137 9.57 10.64 -1.84
N LYS A 138 8.41 10.62 -2.51
CA LYS A 138 7.39 11.66 -2.34
C LYS A 138 6.89 11.76 -0.90
N ARG A 139 6.69 10.62 -0.22
CA ARG A 139 6.24 10.57 1.19
C ARG A 139 7.22 11.22 2.15
N VAL A 140 8.53 11.07 1.94
CA VAL A 140 9.53 11.72 2.80
C VAL A 140 9.71 13.19 2.46
N PHE A 141 9.71 13.61 1.19
CA PHE A 141 9.89 15.03 0.81
C PHE A 141 8.62 15.87 0.95
N GLN A 142 7.45 15.26 0.82
CA GLN A 142 6.14 15.90 1.00
C GLN A 142 5.27 15.04 1.92
N PRO A 143 5.54 15.06 3.24
CA PRO A 143 4.77 14.32 4.23
C PRO A 143 3.26 14.54 4.07
N GLY A 144 2.50 13.46 4.10
CA GLY A 144 1.04 13.50 3.93
C GLY A 144 0.55 13.67 2.49
N CYS A 145 1.42 13.58 1.48
CA CYS A 145 0.98 13.43 0.10
C CYS A 145 0.04 12.23 -0.08
N LYS A 146 -0.89 12.29 -1.03
CA LYS A 146 -1.74 11.14 -1.34
C LYS A 146 -0.91 10.08 -2.07
N PHE A 147 -0.71 8.94 -1.41
CA PHE A 147 -0.12 7.74 -2.01
C PHE A 147 -0.70 6.53 -1.27
N GLU A 148 -1.56 5.78 -1.95
CA GLU A 148 -2.39 4.70 -1.39
C GLU A 148 -2.05 3.33 -1.99
N THR A 149 -0.95 3.26 -2.74
CA THR A 149 -0.53 2.09 -3.51
C THR A 149 0.51 1.28 -2.73
N MET A 150 0.39 -0.04 -2.76
CA MET A 150 1.24 -1.02 -2.08
C MET A 150 1.75 -2.05 -3.09
N LEU A 151 3.07 -2.17 -3.19
CA LEU A 151 3.73 -3.21 -3.97
C LEU A 151 3.61 -4.53 -3.21
N CYS A 152 3.10 -5.58 -3.86
CA CYS A 152 2.83 -6.89 -3.25
C CYS A 152 3.67 -7.96 -3.95
N LEU A 153 4.71 -8.47 -3.29
CA LEU A 153 5.53 -9.56 -3.84
C LEU A 153 4.89 -10.91 -3.54
N VAL A 154 4.64 -11.71 -4.58
CA VAL A 154 3.92 -12.99 -4.52
C VAL A 154 4.83 -14.12 -4.98
N GLY A 155 5.17 -15.06 -4.10
CA GLY A 155 6.01 -16.19 -4.50
C GLY A 155 6.38 -17.10 -3.35
N GLY A 156 7.14 -18.16 -3.62
CA GLY A 156 7.49 -19.18 -2.63
C GLY A 156 8.15 -18.63 -1.35
N GLN A 157 8.03 -19.40 -0.26
CA GLN A 157 8.77 -19.11 0.98
C GLN A 157 10.28 -19.16 0.71
N GLY A 158 11.04 -18.26 1.33
CA GLY A 158 12.50 -18.22 1.18
C GLY A 158 12.99 -17.48 -0.08
N ALA A 159 12.10 -16.96 -0.93
CA ALA A 159 12.46 -16.17 -2.11
C ALA A 159 13.06 -14.77 -1.81
N GLY A 160 13.52 -14.50 -0.59
CA GLY A 160 14.15 -13.21 -0.25
C GLY A 160 13.22 -11.98 -0.12
N LYS A 161 11.90 -12.09 -0.31
CA LYS A 161 10.93 -10.97 -0.34
C LYS A 161 11.04 -9.97 0.83
N SER A 162 10.97 -10.43 2.08
CA SER A 162 11.08 -9.58 3.27
C SER A 162 12.50 -8.98 3.42
N SER A 163 13.52 -9.76 3.06
CA SER A 163 14.91 -9.29 3.06
C SER A 163 15.14 -8.21 2.02
N PHE A 164 14.51 -8.31 0.85
CA PHE A 164 14.52 -7.28 -0.18
C PHE A 164 13.97 -5.96 0.36
N PHE A 165 12.79 -5.95 0.99
CA PHE A 165 12.24 -4.72 1.56
C PHE A 165 13.07 -4.16 2.73
N ARG A 166 13.66 -5.03 3.55
CA ARG A 166 14.61 -4.62 4.60
C ARG A 166 15.82 -3.89 4.01
N LEU A 167 16.44 -4.44 2.97
CA LEU A 167 17.60 -3.81 2.32
C LEU A 167 17.19 -2.57 1.53
N LEU A 168 16.01 -2.57 0.89
CA LEU A 168 15.46 -1.42 0.17
C LEU A 168 15.25 -0.22 1.08
N ALA A 169 14.92 -0.45 2.35
CA ALA A 169 14.84 0.60 3.37
C ALA A 169 16.21 1.19 3.75
N VAL A 170 17.32 0.68 3.20
CA VAL A 170 18.71 1.11 3.37
C VAL A 170 19.26 0.86 4.78
N LYS A 171 18.54 1.22 5.83
CA LYS A 171 18.89 0.92 7.21
C LYS A 171 17.78 0.13 7.86
N ASP A 172 18.16 -0.87 8.65
CA ASP A 172 17.20 -1.70 9.37
C ASP A 172 16.31 -0.85 10.30
N GLU A 173 16.82 0.28 10.83
CA GLU A 173 16.04 1.24 11.64
C GLU A 173 14.93 1.98 10.85
N TRP A 174 14.95 1.95 9.52
CA TRP A 174 13.92 2.54 8.64
C TRP A 174 12.94 1.49 8.10
N PHE A 175 13.09 0.23 8.50
CA PHE A 175 12.22 -0.88 8.10
C PHE A 175 11.40 -1.38 9.29
N SER A 176 10.18 -1.85 9.04
CA SER A 176 9.36 -2.51 10.06
C SER A 176 8.41 -3.53 9.43
N ASP A 177 8.29 -4.69 10.05
CA ASP A 177 7.35 -5.77 9.73
C ASP A 177 6.37 -6.06 10.88
N ASP A 178 6.39 -5.25 11.95
CA ASP A 178 5.59 -5.47 13.17
C ASP A 178 4.13 -4.96 13.06
N LEU A 179 3.69 -4.57 11.86
CA LEU A 179 2.33 -4.11 11.63
C LEU A 179 1.37 -5.29 11.45
N ARG A 180 0.93 -5.86 12.59
CA ARG A 180 0.00 -7.02 12.60
C ARG A 180 -1.48 -6.65 12.67
N ARG A 181 -1.80 -5.47 13.21
CA ARG A 181 -3.17 -5.00 13.48
C ARG A 181 -3.31 -3.52 13.14
N LEU A 182 -4.28 -3.21 12.28
CA LEU A 182 -4.55 -1.85 11.81
C LEU A 182 -5.47 -1.05 12.74
N ASP A 183 -6.17 -1.75 13.63
CA ASP A 183 -7.11 -1.21 14.61
C ASP A 183 -6.45 -0.84 15.95
N ASP A 184 -5.13 -1.03 16.08
CA ASP A 184 -4.40 -0.73 17.31
C ASP A 184 -4.29 0.80 17.53
N ASP A 185 -4.69 1.28 18.70
CA ASP A 185 -4.52 2.67 19.12
C ASP A 185 -3.04 3.13 19.11
N ASN A 186 -2.10 2.18 19.18
CA ASN A 186 -0.66 2.43 19.09
C ASN A 186 -0.09 2.23 17.69
N VAL A 187 -0.91 2.04 16.66
CA VAL A 187 -0.45 1.84 15.27
C VAL A 187 0.55 2.93 14.86
N PHE A 188 0.30 4.18 15.26
CA PHE A 188 1.21 5.30 14.97
C PHE A 188 2.63 5.07 15.51
N ARG A 189 2.79 4.51 16.71
CA ARG A 189 4.12 4.21 17.29
C ARG A 189 4.89 3.19 16.46
N LYS A 190 4.17 2.29 15.77
CA LYS A 190 4.77 1.31 14.85
C LYS A 190 5.17 1.95 13.52
N LEU A 191 4.49 3.01 13.09
CA LEU A 191 4.86 3.75 11.87
C LEU A 191 6.01 4.73 12.10
N GLN A 192 6.07 5.36 13.27
CA GLN A 192 7.03 6.41 13.60
C GLN A 192 8.47 5.91 13.45
N GLY A 193 9.29 6.64 12.69
CA GLY A 193 10.70 6.30 12.48
C GLY A 193 10.97 5.39 11.28
N HIS A 194 9.94 4.78 10.67
CA HIS A 194 10.10 3.83 9.57
C HIS A 194 9.71 4.45 8.22
N TRP A 195 10.43 4.06 7.16
CA TRP A 195 10.19 4.48 5.78
C TRP A 195 9.39 3.45 4.99
N ILE A 196 9.78 2.18 5.11
CA ILE A 196 9.13 1.05 4.46
C ILE A 196 8.56 0.14 5.54
N ILE A 197 7.27 -0.15 5.44
CA ILE A 197 6.58 -1.02 6.37
C ILE A 197 6.05 -2.21 5.59
N GLU A 198 6.59 -3.38 5.90
CA GLU A 198 6.11 -4.65 5.37
C GLU A 198 4.84 -5.08 6.11
N MET A 199 3.85 -5.52 5.35
CA MET A 199 2.63 -6.15 5.83
C MET A 199 2.69 -7.63 5.47
N SER A 200 3.47 -8.38 6.24
CA SER A 200 3.67 -9.82 6.08
C SER A 200 2.39 -10.55 6.49
N GLU A 201 1.90 -11.45 5.64
CA GLU A 201 0.80 -12.40 5.93
C GLU A 201 -0.58 -11.81 6.26
N MET A 202 -0.73 -10.50 6.51
CA MET A 202 -2.04 -9.86 6.71
C MET A 202 -2.96 -10.03 5.49
N ILE A 203 -2.37 -10.20 4.31
CA ILE A 203 -3.13 -10.44 3.08
C ILE A 203 -3.57 -11.91 2.95
N ALA A 204 -2.91 -12.84 3.65
CA ALA A 204 -3.19 -14.27 3.58
C ALA A 204 -4.40 -14.71 4.42
N THR A 205 -4.79 -13.94 5.45
CA THR A 205 -6.02 -14.15 6.23
C THR A 205 -7.15 -13.19 5.83
N ALA A 206 -6.99 -12.53 4.69
CA ALA A 206 -7.80 -11.36 4.37
C ALA A 206 -9.20 -11.74 3.90
N ASN A 207 -10.20 -11.45 4.73
CA ASN A 207 -11.61 -11.41 4.33
C ASN A 207 -11.96 -10.00 3.83
N ALA A 208 -13.09 -9.84 3.12
CA ALA A 208 -13.49 -8.55 2.52
C ALA A 208 -13.39 -7.36 3.50
N LYS A 209 -13.80 -7.56 4.76
CA LYS A 209 -13.71 -6.56 5.84
C LYS A 209 -12.27 -6.12 6.12
N SER A 210 -11.34 -7.05 6.27
CA SER A 210 -9.93 -6.73 6.52
C SER A 210 -9.28 -5.95 5.36
N ILE A 211 -9.70 -6.20 4.11
CA ILE A 211 -9.20 -5.44 2.97
C ILE A 211 -9.80 -4.03 2.93
N GLU A 212 -11.07 -3.85 3.29
CA GLU A 212 -11.63 -2.49 3.45
C GLU A 212 -10.86 -1.71 4.52
N GLU A 213 -10.50 -2.36 5.63
CA GLU A 213 -9.65 -1.79 6.67
C GLU A 213 -8.26 -1.42 6.13
N ILE A 214 -7.60 -2.31 5.37
CA ILE A 214 -6.33 -2.03 4.68
C ILE A 214 -6.48 -0.86 3.70
N LYS A 215 -7.51 -0.86 2.85
CA LYS A 215 -7.80 0.20 1.87
C LYS A 215 -7.96 1.54 2.57
N SER A 216 -8.77 1.58 3.63
CA SER A 216 -8.96 2.76 4.47
C SER A 216 -7.65 3.21 5.10
N PHE A 217 -6.88 2.27 5.64
CA PHE A 217 -5.59 2.55 6.25
C PHE A 217 -4.57 3.11 5.27
N LEU A 218 -4.38 2.50 4.09
CA LEU A 218 -3.49 2.97 3.02
C LEU A 218 -3.87 4.37 2.51
N SER A 219 -5.17 4.67 2.48
CA SER A 219 -5.70 5.96 2.01
C SER A 219 -5.42 7.14 2.96
N LYS A 220 -5.10 6.88 4.24
CA LYS A 220 -4.82 7.95 5.20
C LYS A 220 -3.56 8.75 4.81
N GLN A 221 -3.67 10.07 4.97
CA GLN A 221 -2.57 11.01 4.74
C GLN A 221 -1.89 11.43 6.05
N LYS A 222 -2.58 11.25 7.17
CA LYS A 222 -2.12 11.61 8.51
C LYS A 222 -2.69 10.68 9.55
N GLU A 223 -1.98 10.56 10.66
CA GLU A 223 -2.44 9.94 11.89
C GLU A 223 -2.63 11.03 12.95
N THR A 224 -3.81 11.07 13.56
CA THR A 224 -4.05 11.92 14.73
C THR A 224 -3.71 11.09 15.96
N TYR A 225 -2.61 11.43 16.64
CA TYR A 225 -2.13 10.68 17.79
C TYR A 225 -1.74 11.62 18.94
N LYS A 226 -1.97 11.18 20.18
CA LYS A 226 -1.51 11.89 21.37
C LYS A 226 -0.34 11.12 21.99
N VAL A 227 0.88 11.66 21.88
CA VAL A 227 2.03 11.07 22.58
C VAL A 227 1.82 11.25 24.08
N PRO A 228 2.20 10.27 24.92
CA PRO A 228 2.19 10.45 26.36
C PRO A 228 2.86 11.76 26.76
N TYR A 229 2.29 12.44 27.76
CA TYR A 229 2.78 13.74 28.27
C TYR A 229 2.61 14.95 27.35
N GLU A 230 2.15 14.80 26.10
CA GLU A 230 1.66 15.93 25.31
C GLU A 230 0.27 16.36 25.78
N THR A 231 0.03 17.66 25.84
CA THR A 231 -1.26 18.21 26.28
C THR A 231 -2.37 17.93 25.25
N HIS A 232 -2.05 18.01 23.97
CA HIS A 232 -3.00 17.90 22.86
C HIS A 232 -2.57 16.84 21.85
N PRO A 233 -3.52 16.11 21.25
CA PRO A 233 -3.22 15.28 20.09
C PRO A 233 -2.67 16.15 18.95
N ALA A 234 -1.73 15.60 18.19
CA ALA A 234 -1.15 16.26 17.02
C ALA A 234 -1.45 15.43 15.76
N ASP A 235 -1.69 16.15 14.67
CA ASP A 235 -1.75 15.57 13.34
C ASP A 235 -0.33 15.29 12.86
N ARG A 236 -0.03 14.02 12.59
CA ARG A 236 1.27 13.56 12.11
C ARG A 236 1.13 13.09 10.68
N LEU A 237 1.79 13.80 9.78
CA LEU A 237 1.69 13.54 8.35
C LEU A 237 2.46 12.27 8.00
N ARG A 238 1.86 11.38 7.22
CA ARG A 238 2.44 10.07 6.91
C ARG A 238 3.64 10.21 5.96
N GLN A 239 4.77 9.66 6.39
CA GLN A 239 6.07 9.67 5.70
C GLN A 239 6.51 8.27 5.20
N CYS A 240 5.80 7.22 5.57
CA CYS A 240 6.10 5.84 5.16
C CYS A 240 5.29 5.39 3.94
N VAL A 241 5.78 4.32 3.31
CA VAL A 241 5.06 3.49 2.31
C VAL A 241 4.89 2.07 2.81
N PHE A 242 3.93 1.35 2.23
CA PHE A 242 3.60 -0.02 2.61
C PHE A 242 3.96 -0.97 1.50
N ALA A 243 4.51 -2.12 1.88
CA ALA A 243 4.85 -3.23 1.02
C ALA A 243 4.15 -4.49 1.53
N GLY A 244 3.64 -5.33 0.61
CA GLY A 244 3.02 -6.59 0.92
C GLY A 244 3.92 -7.75 0.51
N THR A 245 3.94 -8.81 1.31
CA THR A 245 4.55 -10.09 0.94
C THR A 245 3.56 -11.23 1.21
N THR A 246 3.48 -12.16 0.27
CA THR A 246 2.60 -13.33 0.40
C THR A 246 3.17 -14.53 -0.37
N ASN A 247 2.86 -15.72 0.13
CA ASN A 247 3.11 -16.98 -0.58
C ASN A 247 1.83 -17.51 -1.24
N ARG A 248 0.68 -16.89 -0.96
CA ARG A 248 -0.61 -17.25 -1.55
C ARG A 248 -0.80 -16.48 -2.85
N GLN A 249 -1.08 -17.21 -3.93
CA GLN A 249 -1.51 -16.65 -5.20
C GLN A 249 -2.88 -15.97 -5.05
N ASP A 250 -3.79 -16.57 -4.29
CA ASP A 250 -5.19 -16.13 -4.12
C ASP A 250 -5.40 -15.08 -2.99
N PHE A 251 -4.55 -14.06 -2.93
CA PHE A 251 -4.56 -13.12 -1.80
C PHE A 251 -5.54 -11.95 -1.96
N LEU A 252 -5.93 -11.59 -3.19
CA LEU A 252 -6.84 -10.47 -3.42
C LEU A 252 -8.29 -10.91 -3.19
N PRO A 253 -9.09 -10.10 -2.47
CA PRO A 253 -10.50 -10.41 -2.29
C PRO A 253 -11.29 -10.17 -3.58
N ARG A 254 -12.47 -10.77 -3.59
CA ARG A 254 -13.43 -10.71 -4.69
C ARG A 254 -13.94 -9.30 -5.00
N ASP A 255 -14.09 -8.45 -3.99
CA ASP A 255 -14.57 -7.07 -4.18
C ASP A 255 -13.52 -6.24 -4.94
N ARG A 256 -13.80 -6.04 -6.22
CA ARG A 256 -12.97 -5.31 -7.19
C ARG A 256 -12.76 -3.85 -6.80
N THR A 257 -13.68 -3.25 -6.02
CA THR A 257 -13.64 -1.81 -5.75
C THR A 257 -12.44 -1.47 -4.87
N GLY A 258 -11.38 -0.95 -5.49
CA GLY A 258 -10.17 -0.51 -4.77
C GLY A 258 -9.02 -1.52 -4.75
N ASN A 259 -9.08 -2.62 -5.51
CA ASN A 259 -7.92 -3.49 -5.71
C ASN A 259 -6.77 -2.77 -6.42
N ARG A 260 -7.04 -1.67 -7.14
CA ARG A 260 -6.03 -0.76 -7.73
C ARG A 260 -4.92 -0.29 -6.78
N ARG A 261 -5.11 -0.42 -5.45
CA ARG A 261 -4.13 -0.09 -4.41
C ARG A 261 -3.08 -1.18 -4.21
N PHE A 262 -3.30 -2.39 -4.69
CA PHE A 262 -2.40 -3.52 -4.56
C PHE A 262 -1.76 -3.78 -5.92
N ILE A 263 -0.44 -3.72 -6.02
CA ILE A 263 0.29 -4.05 -7.23
C ILE A 263 0.94 -5.42 -7.04
N PRO A 264 0.30 -6.52 -7.47
CA PRO A 264 0.90 -7.84 -7.38
C PRO A 264 2.06 -7.97 -8.36
N VAL A 265 3.20 -8.45 -7.88
CA VAL A 265 4.32 -8.86 -8.72
C VAL A 265 4.70 -10.29 -8.34
N PRO A 266 4.48 -11.28 -9.23
CA PRO A 266 4.94 -12.63 -9.01
C PRO A 266 6.48 -12.71 -9.07
N VAL A 267 7.04 -13.50 -8.17
CA VAL A 267 8.49 -13.69 -8.01
C VAL A 267 8.81 -15.17 -7.94
N ASP A 268 9.94 -15.55 -8.53
CA ASP A 268 10.44 -16.92 -8.55
C ASP A 268 11.92 -16.94 -8.19
N ALA A 269 12.25 -17.55 -7.05
CA ALA A 269 13.62 -17.61 -6.56
C ALA A 269 14.56 -18.37 -7.50
N GLU A 270 14.04 -19.31 -8.31
CA GLU A 270 14.85 -20.07 -9.26
C GLU A 270 15.29 -19.23 -10.47
N LEU A 271 14.55 -18.15 -10.76
CA LEU A 271 14.85 -17.22 -11.85
C LEU A 271 15.68 -16.01 -11.40
N ALA A 272 15.94 -15.86 -10.09
CA ALA A 272 16.75 -14.77 -9.57
C ALA A 272 18.23 -14.97 -9.94
N GLU A 273 18.90 -13.89 -10.36
CA GLU A 273 20.33 -13.93 -10.70
C GLU A 273 21.21 -14.09 -9.47
N VAL A 274 20.82 -13.47 -8.36
CA VAL A 274 21.52 -13.56 -7.08
C VAL A 274 20.52 -13.43 -5.93
N HIS A 275 20.73 -14.18 -4.85
CA HIS A 275 19.90 -14.00 -3.67
C HIS A 275 20.37 -12.77 -2.88
N ILE A 276 19.42 -11.92 -2.46
CA ILE A 276 19.67 -10.60 -1.84
C ILE A 276 20.64 -10.64 -0.63
N LEU A 277 20.73 -11.78 0.06
CA LEU A 277 21.59 -11.97 1.24
C LEU A 277 22.94 -12.64 0.94
N ASP A 278 23.20 -13.11 -0.29
CA ASP A 278 24.45 -13.81 -0.62
C ASP A 278 25.67 -12.90 -0.46
N ASN A 279 25.52 -11.63 -0.85
CA ASN A 279 26.51 -10.58 -0.63
C ASN A 279 25.83 -9.26 -0.24
N GLU A 280 25.52 -9.10 1.06
CA GLU A 280 24.77 -7.93 1.53
C GLU A 280 25.47 -6.60 1.21
N ALA A 281 26.81 -6.55 1.17
CA ALA A 281 27.55 -5.33 0.84
C ALA A 281 27.32 -4.89 -0.62
N GLU A 282 27.34 -5.84 -1.55
CA GLU A 282 27.08 -5.58 -2.97
C GLU A 282 25.60 -5.27 -3.21
N SER A 283 24.69 -6.01 -2.57
CA SER A 283 23.26 -5.73 -2.60
C SER A 283 22.96 -4.30 -2.12
N ARG A 284 23.59 -3.86 -1.04
CA ARG A 284 23.44 -2.48 -0.53
C ARG A 284 23.97 -1.44 -1.53
N ALA A 285 25.12 -1.68 -2.15
CA ALA A 285 25.66 -0.78 -3.18
C ALA A 285 24.74 -0.69 -4.41
N TYR A 286 24.13 -1.81 -4.81
CA TYR A 286 23.11 -1.83 -5.87
C TYR A 286 21.88 -1.00 -5.49
N ILE A 287 21.37 -1.18 -4.27
CA ILE A 287 20.21 -0.42 -3.75
C ILE A 287 20.53 1.08 -3.62
N ASP A 288 21.75 1.46 -3.25
CA ASP A 288 22.16 2.87 -3.22
C ASP A 288 22.04 3.50 -4.62
N GLN A 289 22.50 2.80 -5.66
CA GLN A 289 22.38 3.28 -7.04
C GLN A 289 20.96 3.23 -7.58
N LEU A 290 20.14 2.24 -7.18
CA LEU A 290 18.71 2.20 -7.48
C LEU A 290 17.99 3.45 -6.94
N TRP A 291 18.29 3.85 -5.69
CA TRP A 291 17.75 5.07 -5.12
C TRP A 291 18.28 6.33 -5.81
N ALA A 292 19.54 6.32 -6.26
CA ALA A 292 20.13 7.42 -7.00
C ALA A 292 19.44 7.63 -8.37
N GLU A 293 19.14 6.55 -9.09
CA GLU A 293 18.34 6.56 -10.32
C GLU A 293 16.93 7.11 -10.04
N ALA A 294 16.24 6.57 -9.03
CA ALA A 294 14.91 7.02 -8.65
C ALA A 294 14.87 8.52 -8.27
N MET A 295 15.90 9.02 -7.58
CA MET A 295 16.05 10.43 -7.25
C MET A 295 16.27 11.30 -8.49
N THR A 296 17.00 10.80 -9.50
CA THR A 296 17.17 11.50 -10.78
C THR A 296 15.84 11.67 -11.50
N ILE A 297 15.03 10.61 -11.56
CA ILE A 297 13.68 10.65 -12.12
C ILE A 297 12.79 11.60 -11.32
N TYR A 298 12.81 11.52 -9.99
CA TYR A 298 12.03 12.40 -9.12
C TYR A 298 12.36 13.88 -9.34
N ASN A 299 13.65 14.22 -9.40
CA ASN A 299 14.14 15.59 -9.57
C ASN A 299 13.84 16.16 -10.97
N SER A 300 13.69 15.31 -11.99
CA SER A 300 13.24 15.75 -13.31
C SER A 300 11.81 16.35 -13.29
N GLY A 301 11.00 15.98 -12.28
CA GLY A 301 9.60 16.34 -12.16
C GLY A 301 8.68 15.63 -13.17
N ASN A 302 9.23 14.88 -14.12
CA ASN A 302 8.48 14.19 -15.16
C ASN A 302 8.17 12.74 -14.76
N TYR A 303 7.27 12.58 -13.79
CA TYR A 303 6.84 11.27 -13.32
C TYR A 303 5.37 11.26 -12.90
N LYS A 304 4.79 10.07 -12.81
CA LYS A 304 3.44 9.84 -12.27
C LYS A 304 3.50 8.77 -11.19
N LEU A 305 2.66 8.92 -10.16
CA LEU A 305 2.51 7.94 -9.07
C LEU A 305 1.33 7.00 -9.31
N ALA A 306 0.93 6.85 -10.56
CA ALA A 306 -0.16 6.01 -10.99
C ALA A 306 0.15 5.48 -12.39
N PHE A 307 -0.29 4.25 -12.65
CA PHE A 307 -0.20 3.64 -13.97
C PHE A 307 -0.91 4.48 -15.03
N SER A 308 -0.40 4.41 -16.25
CA SER A 308 -1.08 4.91 -17.45
C SER A 308 -2.44 4.21 -17.60
N PRO A 309 -3.43 4.81 -18.30
CA PRO A 309 -4.71 4.15 -18.55
C PRO A 309 -4.57 2.75 -19.17
N ALA A 310 -3.65 2.57 -20.12
CA ALA A 310 -3.36 1.27 -20.73
C ALA A 310 -2.80 0.27 -19.69
N MET A 311 -1.84 0.69 -18.86
CA MET A 311 -1.29 -0.18 -17.81
C MET A 311 -2.28 -0.46 -16.67
N GLN A 312 -3.32 0.36 -16.49
CA GLN A 312 -4.39 0.04 -15.55
C GLN A 312 -5.23 -1.15 -16.02
N GLU A 313 -5.38 -1.36 -17.33
CA GLU A 313 -6.04 -2.55 -17.88
C GLU A 313 -5.17 -3.79 -17.64
N THR A 314 -3.87 -3.69 -17.90
CA THR A 314 -2.89 -4.75 -17.57
C THR A 314 -2.90 -5.08 -16.08
N LEU A 315 -2.87 -4.07 -15.19
CA LEU A 315 -2.96 -4.28 -13.75
C LEU A 315 -4.26 -5.00 -13.37
N GLN A 316 -5.39 -4.61 -13.95
CA GLN A 316 -6.68 -5.27 -13.66
C GLN A 316 -6.70 -6.72 -14.11
N ALA A 317 -6.09 -7.03 -15.25
CA ALA A 317 -5.92 -8.38 -15.76
C ALA A 317 -5.03 -9.21 -14.82
N HIS A 318 -3.82 -8.74 -14.51
CA HIS A 318 -2.92 -9.43 -13.57
C HIS A 318 -3.58 -9.65 -12.21
N GLN A 319 -4.31 -8.67 -11.69
CA GLN A 319 -5.02 -8.81 -10.42
C GLN A 319 -6.06 -9.94 -10.44
N GLN A 320 -6.64 -10.30 -11.59
CA GLN A 320 -7.58 -11.42 -11.69
C GLN A 320 -6.92 -12.74 -11.32
N ASP A 321 -5.67 -12.94 -11.75
CA ASP A 321 -4.93 -14.16 -11.51
C ASP A 321 -4.62 -14.38 -10.03
N PHE A 322 -4.67 -13.31 -9.22
CA PHE A 322 -4.47 -13.35 -7.77
C PHE A 322 -5.76 -13.27 -6.95
N MET A 323 -6.93 -13.26 -7.60
CA MET A 323 -8.22 -13.29 -6.92
C MET A 323 -8.60 -14.71 -6.52
N GLN A 324 -9.25 -14.85 -5.36
CA GLN A 324 -9.77 -16.15 -4.92
C GLN A 324 -10.82 -16.70 -5.90
N GLU A 325 -10.62 -17.95 -6.33
CA GLU A 325 -11.63 -18.69 -7.08
C GLU A 325 -12.95 -18.74 -6.31
N ASP A 326 -14.05 -18.57 -7.04
CA ASP A 326 -15.37 -18.62 -6.47
C ASP A 326 -16.00 -19.99 -6.66
N ALA A 327 -15.86 -20.85 -5.63
CA ALA A 327 -16.52 -22.14 -5.60
C ALA A 327 -18.04 -22.04 -5.83
N GLN A 328 -18.70 -20.96 -5.37
CA GLN A 328 -20.11 -20.73 -5.66
C GLN A 328 -20.32 -20.32 -7.12
N ALA A 329 -19.42 -19.53 -7.71
CA ALA A 329 -19.49 -19.22 -9.13
C ALA A 329 -19.31 -20.48 -9.98
N GLY A 330 -18.34 -21.34 -9.67
CA GLY A 330 -18.17 -22.62 -10.36
C GLY A 330 -19.41 -23.51 -10.28
N MET A 331 -20.04 -23.61 -9.10
CA MET A 331 -21.31 -24.33 -8.93
C MET A 331 -22.46 -23.69 -9.73
N ILE A 332 -22.54 -22.36 -9.74
CA ILE A 332 -23.54 -21.63 -10.53
C ILE A 332 -23.30 -21.82 -12.02
N TYR A 333 -22.05 -21.78 -12.49
CA TYR A 333 -21.72 -21.91 -13.91
C TYR A 333 -22.04 -23.33 -14.40
N ALA A 334 -21.62 -24.36 -13.65
CA ALA A 334 -21.99 -25.74 -13.92
C ALA A 334 -23.52 -25.93 -13.94
N PHE A 335 -24.23 -25.33 -12.98
CA PHE A 335 -25.69 -25.35 -12.97
C PHE A 335 -26.28 -24.71 -14.24
N LEU A 336 -25.78 -23.54 -14.68
CA LEU A 336 -26.30 -22.83 -15.86
C LEU A 336 -26.01 -23.55 -17.18
N GLU A 337 -24.92 -24.30 -17.26
CA GLU A 337 -24.60 -25.15 -18.41
C GLU A 337 -25.61 -26.28 -18.54
N ASP A 338 -25.93 -26.96 -17.43
CA ASP A 338 -26.89 -28.07 -17.40
C ASP A 338 -28.37 -27.62 -17.35
N TYR A 339 -28.62 -26.35 -17.03
CA TYR A 339 -29.97 -25.85 -16.79
C TYR A 339 -30.77 -25.70 -18.09
N THR A 340 -31.83 -26.49 -18.25
CA THR A 340 -32.65 -26.49 -19.48
C THR A 340 -33.71 -25.38 -19.52
N GLY A 341 -33.83 -24.55 -18.50
CA GLY A 341 -34.82 -23.47 -18.48
C GLY A 341 -34.30 -22.15 -19.06
N ASP A 342 -35.24 -21.27 -19.41
CA ASP A 342 -34.93 -19.99 -20.06
C ASP A 342 -34.65 -18.85 -19.07
N ARG A 343 -34.95 -19.05 -17.78
CA ARG A 343 -34.86 -17.99 -16.75
C ARG A 343 -34.41 -18.53 -15.40
N VAL A 344 -33.55 -17.76 -14.72
CA VAL A 344 -33.09 -18.03 -13.35
C VAL A 344 -33.15 -16.78 -12.48
N CYS A 345 -33.32 -16.95 -11.17
CA CYS A 345 -33.26 -15.86 -10.19
C CYS A 345 -32.28 -16.16 -9.05
N SER A 346 -31.89 -15.15 -8.29
CA SER A 346 -30.88 -15.32 -7.22
C SER A 346 -31.30 -16.32 -6.15
N LYS A 347 -32.60 -16.38 -5.79
CA LYS A 347 -33.12 -17.41 -4.86
C LYS A 347 -33.08 -18.82 -5.43
N GLN A 348 -33.30 -18.97 -6.74
CA GLN A 348 -33.22 -20.26 -7.41
C GLN A 348 -31.77 -20.74 -7.46
N LEU A 349 -30.83 -19.87 -7.84
CA LEU A 349 -29.41 -20.21 -7.84
C LEU A 349 -28.92 -20.54 -6.42
N TYR A 350 -29.39 -19.82 -5.40
CA TYR A 350 -29.07 -20.12 -4.01
C TYR A 350 -29.54 -21.51 -3.57
N ALA A 351 -30.74 -21.93 -3.97
CA ALA A 351 -31.31 -23.20 -3.55
C ALA A 351 -30.86 -24.38 -4.42
N GLU A 352 -30.91 -24.21 -5.75
CA GLU A 352 -30.72 -25.29 -6.72
C GLU A 352 -29.27 -25.41 -7.17
N ALA A 353 -28.53 -24.30 -7.33
CA ALA A 353 -27.12 -24.36 -7.73
C ALA A 353 -26.17 -24.54 -6.53
N LEU A 354 -26.45 -23.84 -5.42
CA LEU A 354 -25.60 -23.91 -4.21
C LEU A 354 -26.08 -24.95 -3.18
N GLY A 355 -27.23 -25.61 -3.42
CA GLY A 355 -27.76 -26.67 -2.56
C GLY A 355 -28.26 -26.22 -1.18
N ASN A 356 -28.49 -24.91 -0.98
CA ASN A 356 -28.91 -24.38 0.32
C ASN A 356 -30.42 -24.56 0.53
N THR A 357 -30.83 -24.96 1.73
CA THR A 357 -32.24 -25.25 2.05
C THR A 357 -32.94 -24.13 2.85
N ASN A 358 -32.18 -23.14 3.31
CA ASN A 358 -32.69 -22.00 4.07
C ASN A 358 -33.07 -20.82 3.16
N ILE A 359 -33.71 -19.81 3.75
CA ILE A 359 -34.00 -18.55 3.06
C ILE A 359 -32.70 -17.74 3.02
N PRO A 360 -32.25 -17.27 1.84
CA PRO A 360 -31.02 -16.50 1.74
C PRO A 360 -31.14 -15.14 2.42
N ALA A 361 -30.07 -14.73 3.10
CA ALA A 361 -29.88 -13.37 3.57
C ALA A 361 -29.68 -12.40 2.38
N GLU A 362 -29.92 -11.11 2.60
CA GLU A 362 -29.78 -10.10 1.53
C GLU A 362 -28.36 -10.10 0.91
N TRP A 363 -27.33 -10.25 1.73
CA TRP A 363 -25.95 -10.22 1.25
C TRP A 363 -25.63 -11.44 0.35
N GLU A 364 -26.22 -12.60 0.61
CA GLU A 364 -26.05 -13.81 -0.22
C GLU A 364 -26.71 -13.62 -1.58
N THR A 365 -27.91 -13.04 -1.61
CA THR A 365 -28.56 -12.70 -2.88
C THR A 365 -27.78 -11.64 -3.67
N ARG A 366 -27.13 -10.68 -2.99
CA ARG A 366 -26.26 -9.68 -3.65
C ARG A 366 -25.00 -10.35 -4.22
N SER A 367 -24.38 -11.27 -3.48
CA SER A 367 -23.22 -12.04 -3.93
C SER A 367 -23.53 -12.81 -5.22
N ILE A 368 -24.67 -13.54 -5.26
CA ILE A 368 -25.11 -14.25 -6.48
C ILE A 368 -25.36 -13.28 -7.64
N CYS A 369 -25.94 -12.11 -7.37
CA CYS A 369 -26.12 -11.10 -8.43
C CYS A 369 -24.79 -10.61 -9.00
N GLU A 370 -23.79 -10.42 -8.13
CA GLU A 370 -22.46 -10.01 -8.53
C GLU A 370 -21.78 -11.09 -9.38
N ILE A 371 -21.84 -12.36 -8.95
CA ILE A 371 -21.31 -13.53 -9.69
C ILE A 371 -21.89 -13.59 -11.11
N MET A 372 -23.22 -13.52 -11.22
CA MET A 372 -23.92 -13.62 -12.51
C MET A 372 -23.55 -12.47 -13.44
N ASN A 373 -23.67 -11.22 -12.98
CA ASN A 373 -23.41 -10.06 -13.83
C ASN A 373 -21.93 -9.94 -14.22
N THR A 374 -21.03 -10.31 -13.30
CA THR A 374 -19.60 -10.41 -13.56
C THR A 374 -19.29 -11.46 -14.60
N GLY A 375 -19.80 -12.68 -14.45
CA GLY A 375 -19.55 -13.78 -15.39
C GLY A 375 -20.11 -13.47 -16.78
N ILE A 376 -21.29 -12.86 -16.88
CA ILE A 376 -21.85 -12.38 -18.15
C ILE A 376 -20.95 -11.31 -18.78
N SER A 377 -20.51 -10.32 -18.00
CA SER A 377 -19.67 -9.24 -18.50
C SER A 377 -18.27 -9.70 -18.95
N ARG A 378 -17.75 -10.79 -18.37
CA ARG A 378 -16.46 -11.39 -18.76
C ARG A 378 -16.57 -12.35 -19.94
N GLY A 379 -17.79 -12.81 -20.25
CA GLY A 379 -18.01 -13.86 -21.25
C GLY A 379 -17.88 -15.29 -20.71
N ASP A 380 -17.68 -15.45 -19.39
CA ASP A 380 -17.65 -16.75 -18.70
C ASP A 380 -19.05 -17.40 -18.69
N ILE A 381 -20.11 -16.59 -18.54
CA ILE A 381 -21.50 -17.04 -18.67
C ILE A 381 -22.02 -16.58 -20.02
N GLN A 382 -22.11 -17.51 -20.97
CA GLN A 382 -22.56 -17.23 -22.32
C GLN A 382 -24.07 -17.42 -22.49
N GLY A 383 -24.69 -16.59 -23.32
CA GLY A 383 -26.09 -16.72 -23.68
C GLY A 383 -27.07 -16.37 -22.56
N TRP A 384 -26.67 -15.58 -21.56
CA TRP A 384 -27.55 -15.07 -20.50
C TRP A 384 -27.49 -13.54 -20.41
N GLN A 385 -28.62 -12.90 -20.09
CA GLN A 385 -28.71 -11.45 -19.87
C GLN A 385 -29.53 -11.09 -18.64
N ALA A 386 -29.16 -10.00 -17.97
CA ALA A 386 -29.89 -9.51 -16.80
C ALA A 386 -31.16 -8.74 -17.19
N HIS A 387 -32.23 -8.97 -16.43
CA HIS A 387 -33.49 -8.25 -16.64
C HIS A 387 -33.62 -6.96 -15.85
N LYS A 388 -34.16 -5.93 -16.51
CA LYS A 388 -34.46 -4.63 -15.88
C LYS A 388 -35.70 -4.69 -14.97
N THR A 389 -36.68 -5.53 -15.29
CA THR A 389 -37.96 -5.66 -14.57
C THR A 389 -38.06 -6.99 -13.83
N ALA A 390 -38.79 -6.98 -12.71
CA ALA A 390 -39.02 -8.20 -11.93
C ALA A 390 -40.00 -9.12 -12.67
N LYS A 391 -39.68 -10.42 -12.73
CA LYS A 391 -40.52 -11.46 -13.34
C LYS A 391 -40.92 -12.49 -12.29
N ARG A 392 -41.99 -13.24 -12.54
CA ARG A 392 -42.45 -14.31 -11.66
C ARG A 392 -41.70 -15.61 -11.99
N TYR A 393 -41.15 -16.24 -10.96
CA TYR A 393 -40.47 -17.53 -11.01
C TYR A 393 -41.31 -18.58 -10.28
N PRO A 394 -41.59 -19.75 -10.88
CA PRO A 394 -42.21 -20.87 -10.18
C PRO A 394 -41.41 -21.20 -8.91
N LYS A 395 -42.08 -21.45 -7.78
CA LYS A 395 -41.48 -21.68 -6.43
C LYS A 395 -40.77 -20.49 -5.78
N TYR A 396 -40.29 -19.49 -6.53
CA TYR A 396 -39.45 -18.40 -5.98
C TYR A 396 -40.08 -17.00 -5.99
N GLY A 397 -41.29 -16.84 -6.54
CA GLY A 397 -42.04 -15.57 -6.49
C GLY A 397 -41.54 -14.52 -7.47
N VAL A 398 -41.87 -13.24 -7.24
CA VAL A 398 -41.55 -12.13 -8.14
C VAL A 398 -40.24 -11.46 -7.73
N GLN A 399 -39.25 -11.44 -8.61
CA GLN A 399 -37.94 -10.84 -8.37
C GLN A 399 -37.20 -10.54 -9.68
N LYS A 400 -36.08 -9.81 -9.58
CA LYS A 400 -35.16 -9.63 -10.72
C LYS A 400 -34.32 -10.90 -10.90
N GLY A 401 -33.87 -11.17 -12.13
CA GLY A 401 -33.07 -12.33 -12.47
C GLY A 401 -32.52 -12.23 -13.89
N TRP A 402 -32.17 -13.37 -14.47
CA TRP A 402 -31.52 -13.49 -15.76
C TRP A 402 -32.33 -14.40 -16.69
N GLU A 403 -32.27 -14.13 -17.99
CA GLU A 403 -32.84 -15.02 -19.02
C GLU A 403 -31.81 -15.37 -20.09
N ARG A 404 -32.05 -16.48 -20.77
CA ARG A 404 -31.26 -16.85 -21.94
C ARG A 404 -31.47 -15.82 -23.05
N VAL A 405 -30.37 -15.43 -23.69
CA VAL A 405 -30.40 -14.63 -24.93
C VAL A 405 -30.85 -15.59 -26.03
N THR A 406 -32.15 -15.59 -26.34
CA THR A 406 -32.61 -16.19 -27.57
C THR A 406 -32.02 -15.37 -28.72
N SER A 407 -31.30 -16.03 -29.63
CA SER A 407 -31.04 -15.45 -30.96
C SER A 407 -32.37 -14.89 -31.47
N PRO A 408 -32.42 -13.68 -32.05
CA PRO A 408 -33.65 -13.22 -32.66
C PRO A 408 -34.04 -14.29 -33.68
N GLU A 409 -35.26 -14.82 -33.54
CA GLU A 409 -35.91 -15.53 -34.62
C GLU A 409 -35.73 -14.65 -35.86
N THR A 410 -35.02 -15.16 -36.86
CA THR A 410 -35.07 -14.61 -38.20
C THR A 410 -36.54 -14.44 -38.53
N GLY A 411 -37.00 -13.18 -38.67
CA GLY A 411 -38.40 -12.84 -38.87
C GLY A 411 -38.99 -13.57 -40.08
N ALA A 412 -39.55 -14.75 -39.82
CA ALA A 412 -40.17 -15.62 -40.79
C ALA A 412 -41.62 -15.91 -40.36
N GLU A 413 -42.30 -14.92 -39.78
CA GLU A 413 -43.73 -14.99 -39.47
C GLU A 413 -44.61 -14.18 -40.43
N ASP A 414 -44.07 -13.57 -41.48
CA ASP A 414 -44.85 -12.78 -42.46
C ASP A 414 -44.62 -13.21 -43.93
N PHE A 415 -44.57 -14.52 -44.19
CA PHE A 415 -44.77 -15.05 -45.55
C PHE A 415 -46.11 -15.76 -45.63
N SER A 416 -47.13 -15.07 -46.16
CA SER A 416 -48.33 -15.72 -46.67
C SER A 416 -48.05 -16.28 -48.06
N GLU A 417 -48.40 -17.55 -48.29
CA GLU A 417 -48.33 -18.15 -49.62
C GLU A 417 -49.17 -17.33 -50.62
N MET A 418 -48.50 -16.81 -51.64
CA MET A 418 -49.13 -16.07 -52.73
C MET A 418 -49.89 -17.06 -53.60
N THR A 419 -51.15 -16.75 -53.92
CA THR A 419 -51.96 -17.63 -54.78
C THR A 419 -51.50 -17.52 -56.24
N ASP A 420 -51.68 -18.58 -57.04
CA ASP A 420 -51.30 -18.60 -58.47
C ASP A 420 -51.93 -17.45 -59.27
N ALA A 421 -53.08 -16.94 -58.82
CA ALA A 421 -53.76 -15.78 -59.40
C ALA A 421 -52.99 -14.46 -59.18
N GLU A 422 -52.32 -14.30 -58.05
CA GLU A 422 -51.50 -13.14 -57.70
C GLU A 422 -50.13 -13.18 -58.42
N ALA A 423 -49.60 -14.38 -58.65
CA ALA A 423 -48.34 -14.57 -59.40
C ALA A 423 -48.48 -14.17 -60.88
N GLN A 424 -49.64 -14.44 -61.50
CA GLN A 424 -49.92 -14.03 -62.89
C GLN A 424 -50.07 -12.50 -63.05
N GLN A 425 -50.62 -11.79 -62.07
CA GLN A 425 -50.74 -10.33 -62.13
C GLN A 425 -49.39 -9.61 -62.02
N LEU A 426 -48.40 -10.24 -61.39
CA LEU A 426 -47.06 -9.67 -61.19
C LEU A 426 -46.07 -10.02 -62.30
N GLY A 427 -46.49 -10.75 -63.33
CA GLY A 427 -45.71 -10.98 -64.55
C GLY A 427 -44.52 -11.94 -64.39
N PHE A 428 -44.55 -12.82 -63.39
CA PHE A 428 -43.53 -13.86 -63.25
C PHE A 428 -43.72 -14.95 -64.30
N PRO A 429 -42.65 -15.36 -65.02
CA PRO A 429 -42.74 -16.47 -65.96
C PRO A 429 -42.83 -17.81 -65.19
N PHE A 430 -43.76 -18.67 -65.60
CA PHE A 430 -43.90 -20.04 -65.10
C PHE A 430 -42.77 -20.95 -65.59
#